data_AF-M5JL95-F1
#
_entry.id   AF-M5JL95-F1
#
_cell.length_a   1.000
_cell.length_b   1.000
_cell.length_c   1.000
_cell.angle_alpha   90.00
_cell.angle_beta   90.00
_cell.angle_gamma   90.00
#
_symmetry.space_group_name_H-M   'P 1'
#
loop_
_entity.id
_entity.type
_entity.pdbx_description
1 polymer ?
#
loop_
_entity_poly.entity_id
_entity_poly.type
_entity_poly.pdbx_seq_one_letter_code
_entity_poly.pdbx_strand_id
1 'polypeptide(L)'
;MEAFAATRKRVLRPAKAGRNWLRLSALVAVLVLLPVLALAFEAIQGSAGLWAHLLATNLATAFLETVILLIGVGIIAAFIGTSTAWLVTAYDFRGRRLLEWALLLPLAVPTYIVAYAYLDILHPIGPVQGAVRFMLGYDSPRQFRLPDIRSMAGCIILLGFVLYPYVYIPTRAMFLTQSASLIEAARTLGVSRKGIFWRVALPLARPAVAVGVSLALMETLNDVGAAEFLGVRTLTVSIYTTWITRSDLPGAAQLALALLFLVVALVSIERWGRRKQRFASNIRHSRGFEPLSVRNGRGVWLFCLCSLPVVIGFVLPAIYLVVEAVKRARFAGISPRLVGEAFNTVVLASVATALVLICGIFVAYAVRLFPGAVSRWSYRVSTMGYAAPGTVIAIGILVVAGSFDQLFNLFTSHVFGYSAGLVLIGTGAAVIYAYVVRFLAISAGGIDSGLERIPVSLDHASRTLGRGVTETFCAVHLPLSKTAIVAAGLLVFVDCVKELPATLLLRPLNVETFATHLYGEAARGTYEEASLAALAIVTVGILPVILLARVGRRFGKRV
;
A
#
# COMPACT_ATOMS: atom_id res chain seq x y z
N MET A 1 30.74 -44.39 13.59
CA MET A 1 29.90 -43.40 12.86
C MET A 1 29.04 -42.51 13.78
N GLU A 2 28.87 -42.83 15.06
CA GLU A 2 28.09 -41.99 15.99
C GLU A 2 28.84 -40.74 16.50
N ALA A 3 30.17 -40.77 16.54
CA ALA A 3 30.99 -39.61 16.89
C ALA A 3 30.92 -38.46 15.85
N PHE A 4 30.60 -38.77 14.58
CA PHE A 4 30.41 -37.77 13.52
C PHE A 4 29.01 -37.12 13.53
N ALA A 5 28.02 -37.76 14.18
CA ALA A 5 26.67 -37.21 14.33
C ALA A 5 26.58 -36.22 15.50
N ALA A 6 27.39 -36.42 16.55
CA ALA A 6 27.48 -35.51 17.69
C ALA A 6 28.10 -34.14 17.32
N THR A 7 28.99 -34.10 16.33
CA THR A 7 29.66 -32.87 15.86
C THR A 7 28.76 -31.96 15.02
N ARG A 8 27.68 -32.47 14.40
CA ARG A 8 26.68 -31.63 13.72
C ARG A 8 25.77 -30.84 14.68
N LYS A 9 25.62 -31.29 15.93
CA LYS A 9 24.76 -30.61 16.92
C LYS A 9 25.47 -29.52 17.73
N ARG A 10 26.79 -29.36 17.57
CA ARG A 10 27.59 -28.27 18.17
C ARG A 10 27.97 -27.17 17.17
N VAL A 11 27.14 -26.92 16.16
CA VAL A 11 27.22 -25.68 15.40
C VAL A 11 26.65 -24.57 16.28
N LEU A 12 27.56 -23.91 17.01
CA LEU A 12 27.49 -22.56 17.56
C LEU A 12 26.13 -22.21 18.21
N ARG A 13 26.00 -22.47 19.52
CA ARG A 13 24.96 -21.82 20.33
C ARG A 13 25.04 -20.32 20.07
N PRO A 14 23.97 -19.66 19.60
CA PRO A 14 24.01 -18.23 19.39
C PRO A 14 24.36 -17.55 20.70
N ALA A 15 25.41 -16.71 20.67
CA ALA A 15 25.89 -15.95 21.81
C ALA A 15 24.74 -15.21 22.51
N LYS A 16 24.89 -14.88 23.80
CA LYS A 16 23.91 -14.07 24.57
C LYS A 16 23.42 -12.84 23.78
N ALA A 17 24.32 -12.18 23.03
CA ALA A 17 24.02 -11.05 22.15
C ALA A 17 22.96 -11.34 21.08
N GLY A 18 22.92 -12.55 20.51
CA GLY A 18 21.89 -12.94 19.55
C GLY A 18 20.48 -13.00 20.18
N ARG A 19 20.37 -13.38 21.47
CA ARG A 19 19.06 -13.48 22.13
C ARG A 19 18.38 -12.11 22.29
N ASN A 20 19.16 -11.03 22.35
CA ASN A 20 18.60 -9.67 22.41
C ASN A 20 17.87 -9.30 21.12
N TRP A 21 18.40 -9.67 19.96
CA TRP A 21 17.71 -9.49 18.67
C TRP A 21 16.35 -10.22 18.64
N LEU A 22 16.31 -11.46 19.16
CA LEU A 22 15.06 -12.22 19.26
C LEU A 22 14.06 -11.56 20.22
N ARG A 23 14.51 -11.07 21.38
CA ARG A 23 13.66 -10.35 22.35
C ARG A 23 13.09 -9.06 21.77
N LEU A 24 13.91 -8.29 21.05
CA LEU A 24 13.47 -7.06 20.39
C LEU A 24 12.47 -7.36 19.26
N SER A 25 12.71 -8.41 18.46
CA SER A 25 11.74 -8.89 17.46
C SER A 25 10.40 -9.31 18.11
N ALA A 26 10.46 -10.01 19.25
CA ALA A 26 9.25 -10.37 20.00
C ALA A 26 8.53 -9.14 20.58
N LEU A 27 9.26 -8.16 21.10
CA LEU A 27 8.69 -6.89 21.59
C LEU A 27 7.97 -6.15 20.46
N VAL A 28 8.59 -6.04 19.28
CA VAL A 28 7.96 -5.43 18.10
C VAL A 28 6.67 -6.17 17.73
N ALA A 29 6.66 -7.51 17.75
CA ALA A 29 5.47 -8.29 17.49
C ALA A 29 4.35 -8.03 18.51
N VAL A 30 4.69 -7.90 19.80
CA VAL A 30 3.73 -7.54 20.86
C VAL A 30 3.17 -6.15 20.64
N LEU A 31 4.01 -5.17 20.31
CA LEU A 31 3.58 -3.80 20.01
C LEU A 31 2.66 -3.74 18.77
N VAL A 32 2.87 -4.59 17.76
CA VAL A 32 1.97 -4.67 16.60
C VAL A 32 0.64 -5.34 16.94
N LEU A 33 0.65 -6.32 17.85
CA LEU A 33 -0.55 -7.04 18.26
C LEU A 33 -1.43 -6.24 19.22
N LEU A 34 -0.83 -5.33 20.00
CA LEU A 34 -1.50 -4.57 21.06
C LEU A 34 -2.75 -3.81 20.58
N PRO A 35 -2.73 -3.05 19.46
CA PRO A 35 -3.91 -2.36 18.95
C PRO A 35 -5.04 -3.31 18.55
N VAL A 36 -4.71 -4.50 18.03
CA VAL A 36 -5.71 -5.50 17.65
C VAL A 36 -6.39 -6.09 18.88
N LEU A 37 -5.63 -6.34 19.95
CA LEU A 37 -6.18 -6.80 21.22
C LEU A 37 -7.02 -5.72 21.91
N ALA A 38 -6.55 -4.48 21.90
CA ALA A 38 -7.28 -3.34 22.44
C ALA A 38 -8.59 -3.10 21.68
N LEU A 39 -8.57 -3.23 20.36
CA LEU A 39 -9.77 -3.16 19.52
C LEU A 39 -10.79 -4.25 19.90
N ALA A 40 -10.31 -5.47 20.12
CA ALA A 40 -11.18 -6.58 20.54
C ALA A 40 -11.79 -6.34 21.93
N PHE A 41 -11.00 -5.79 22.86
CA PHE A 41 -11.48 -5.42 24.19
C PHE A 41 -12.52 -4.29 24.13
N GLU A 42 -12.27 -3.24 23.36
CA GLU A 42 -13.17 -2.10 23.19
C GLU A 42 -14.51 -2.51 22.56
N ALA A 43 -14.48 -3.39 21.57
CA ALA A 43 -15.70 -3.88 20.92
C ALA A 43 -16.67 -4.62 21.87
N ILE A 44 -16.15 -5.23 22.95
CA ILE A 44 -16.95 -5.95 23.96
C ILE A 44 -17.67 -4.97 24.90
N GLN A 45 -17.17 -3.74 25.06
CA GLN A 45 -17.76 -2.73 25.94
C GLN A 45 -19.02 -2.05 25.35
N GLY A 46 -19.41 -2.39 24.11
CA GLY A 46 -20.62 -1.87 23.49
C GLY A 46 -21.91 -2.37 24.16
N SER A 47 -23.01 -1.61 24.04
CA SER A 47 -24.28 -1.93 24.71
C SER A 47 -24.92 -3.24 24.21
N ALA A 48 -25.57 -3.96 25.13
CA ALA A 48 -26.37 -5.14 24.79
C ALA A 48 -27.58 -4.71 23.93
N GLY A 49 -27.53 -5.05 22.63
CA GLY A 49 -28.54 -4.65 21.63
C GLY A 49 -27.96 -3.86 20.44
N LEU A 50 -26.77 -3.28 20.59
CA LEU A 50 -26.10 -2.54 19.52
C LEU A 50 -25.81 -3.44 18.32
N TRP A 51 -25.40 -4.70 18.53
CA TRP A 51 -25.17 -5.67 17.45
C TRP A 51 -26.43 -5.95 16.62
N ALA A 52 -27.57 -6.14 17.27
CA ALA A 52 -28.84 -6.37 16.58
C ALA A 52 -29.28 -5.11 15.82
N HIS A 53 -29.08 -3.92 16.39
CA HIS A 53 -29.39 -2.65 15.75
C HIS A 53 -28.44 -2.33 14.58
N LEU A 54 -27.14 -2.59 14.72
CA LEU A 54 -26.11 -2.40 13.69
C LEU A 54 -26.37 -3.32 12.49
N LEU A 55 -26.64 -4.61 12.74
CA LEU A 55 -27.04 -5.57 11.72
C LEU A 55 -28.33 -5.13 10.99
N ALA A 56 -29.29 -4.57 11.73
CA ALA A 56 -30.59 -4.18 11.18
C ALA A 56 -30.59 -2.87 10.39
N THR A 57 -29.68 -1.92 10.66
CA THR A 57 -29.80 -0.54 10.09
C THR A 57 -28.68 -0.12 9.14
N ASN A 58 -27.40 -0.41 9.44
CA ASN A 58 -26.28 0.21 8.71
C ASN A 58 -25.16 -0.77 8.29
N LEU A 59 -24.90 -1.82 9.07
CA LEU A 59 -23.81 -2.75 8.81
C LEU A 59 -24.04 -3.58 7.54
N ALA A 60 -25.27 -4.07 7.32
CA ALA A 60 -25.60 -4.88 6.14
C ALA A 60 -25.41 -4.08 4.83
N THR A 61 -25.88 -2.83 4.80
CA THR A 61 -25.71 -1.94 3.65
C THR A 61 -24.23 -1.62 3.42
N ALA A 62 -23.50 -1.23 4.47
CA ALA A 62 -22.09 -0.90 4.34
C ALA A 62 -21.23 -2.10 3.91
N PHE A 63 -21.55 -3.30 4.42
CA PHE A 63 -20.92 -4.54 4.01
C PHE A 63 -21.18 -4.84 2.53
N LEU A 64 -22.44 -4.74 2.09
CA LEU A 64 -22.83 -4.99 0.70
C LEU A 64 -22.21 -3.96 -0.26
N GLU A 65 -22.25 -2.67 0.06
CA GLU A 65 -21.59 -1.62 -0.72
C GLU A 65 -20.07 -1.86 -0.80
N THR A 66 -19.44 -2.28 0.31
CA THR A 66 -18.01 -2.66 0.33
C THR A 66 -17.74 -3.85 -0.60
N VAL A 67 -18.54 -4.91 -0.53
CA VAL A 67 -18.35 -6.10 -1.38
C VAL A 67 -18.54 -5.76 -2.86
N ILE A 68 -19.56 -4.98 -3.21
CA ILE A 68 -19.79 -4.51 -4.59
C ILE A 68 -18.59 -3.71 -5.09
N LEU A 69 -18.10 -2.76 -4.28
CA LEU A 69 -16.92 -1.97 -4.61
C LEU A 69 -15.70 -2.85 -4.86
N LEU A 70 -15.43 -3.80 -3.95
CA LEU A 70 -14.29 -4.72 -4.10
C LEU A 70 -14.38 -5.58 -5.35
N ILE A 71 -15.55 -6.17 -5.65
CA ILE A 71 -15.73 -6.97 -6.86
C ILE A 71 -15.50 -6.11 -8.10
N GLY A 72 -16.10 -4.92 -8.15
CA GLY A 72 -15.96 -4.00 -9.29
C GLY A 72 -14.52 -3.57 -9.52
N VAL A 73 -13.85 -3.05 -8.47
CA VAL A 73 -12.45 -2.62 -8.54
C VAL A 73 -11.54 -3.79 -8.90
N GLY A 74 -11.77 -4.95 -8.28
CA GLY A 74 -11.01 -6.17 -8.56
C GLY A 74 -11.09 -6.60 -10.02
N ILE A 75 -12.27 -6.56 -10.63
CA ILE A 75 -12.47 -6.89 -12.05
C ILE A 75 -11.72 -5.89 -12.95
N ILE A 76 -11.88 -4.58 -12.73
CA ILE A 76 -11.23 -3.55 -13.55
C ILE A 76 -9.72 -3.61 -13.40
N ALA A 77 -9.20 -3.68 -12.17
CA ALA A 77 -7.78 -3.78 -11.90
C ALA A 77 -7.17 -5.06 -12.50
N ALA A 78 -7.85 -6.21 -12.35
CA ALA A 78 -7.42 -7.47 -12.95
C ALA A 78 -7.35 -7.36 -14.48
N PHE A 79 -8.38 -6.82 -15.11
CA PHE A 79 -8.48 -6.67 -16.55
C PHE A 79 -7.40 -5.73 -17.10
N ILE A 80 -7.33 -4.50 -16.58
CA ILE A 80 -6.37 -3.48 -17.04
C ILE A 80 -4.94 -3.94 -16.75
N GLY A 81 -4.66 -4.36 -15.52
CA GLY A 81 -3.30 -4.75 -15.12
C GLY A 81 -2.78 -5.96 -15.89
N THR A 82 -3.62 -6.99 -16.10
CA THR A 82 -3.21 -8.19 -16.85
C THR A 82 -3.07 -7.92 -18.34
N SER A 83 -4.02 -7.20 -18.93
CA SER A 83 -3.99 -6.90 -20.37
C SER A 83 -2.81 -6.00 -20.73
N THR A 84 -2.59 -4.90 -20.00
CA THR A 84 -1.44 -4.01 -20.24
C THR A 84 -0.11 -4.71 -19.98
N ALA A 85 -0.01 -5.54 -18.93
CA ALA A 85 1.18 -6.35 -18.66
C ALA A 85 1.50 -7.31 -19.82
N TRP A 86 0.47 -7.97 -20.37
CA TRP A 86 0.64 -8.84 -21.54
C TRP A 86 1.07 -8.03 -22.76
N LEU A 87 0.39 -6.92 -23.08
CA LEU A 87 0.65 -6.15 -24.29
C LEU A 87 2.08 -5.61 -24.35
N VAL A 88 2.58 -5.02 -23.26
CA VAL A 88 3.96 -4.47 -23.20
C VAL A 88 5.03 -5.55 -23.02
N THR A 89 4.65 -6.81 -22.78
CA THR A 89 5.59 -7.94 -22.73
C THR A 89 5.62 -8.68 -24.06
N ALA A 90 4.45 -8.91 -24.65
CA ALA A 90 4.26 -9.77 -25.80
C ALA A 90 4.54 -9.10 -27.15
N TYR A 91 4.39 -7.78 -27.24
CA TYR A 91 4.53 -7.01 -28.46
C TYR A 91 5.59 -5.93 -28.33
N ASP A 92 6.31 -5.69 -29.41
CA ASP A 92 7.27 -4.60 -29.55
C ASP A 92 6.73 -3.53 -30.50
N PHE A 93 6.48 -2.33 -29.97
CA PHE A 93 5.93 -1.19 -30.71
C PHE A 93 6.57 0.12 -30.24
N ARG A 94 6.50 1.16 -31.08
CA ARG A 94 7.08 2.49 -30.76
C ARG A 94 6.45 3.03 -29.47
N GLY A 95 7.27 3.48 -28.53
CA GLY A 95 6.81 3.99 -27.23
C GLY A 95 6.58 2.92 -26.14
N ARG A 96 6.76 1.63 -26.43
CA ARG A 96 6.66 0.56 -25.43
C ARG A 96 7.52 0.80 -24.18
N ARG A 97 8.80 1.16 -24.36
CA ARG A 97 9.73 1.42 -23.25
C ARG A 97 9.29 2.59 -22.36
N LEU A 98 8.52 3.54 -22.89
CA LEU A 98 7.90 4.61 -22.11
C LEU A 98 6.78 4.04 -21.24
N LEU A 99 5.89 3.25 -21.86
CA LEU A 99 4.74 2.64 -21.18
C LEU A 99 5.13 1.64 -20.08
N GLU A 100 6.24 0.89 -20.25
CA GLU A 100 6.71 -0.07 -19.25
C GLU A 100 6.89 0.51 -17.85
N TRP A 101 7.28 1.78 -17.74
CA TRP A 101 7.36 2.47 -16.46
C TRP A 101 6.20 3.45 -16.24
N ALA A 102 5.62 4.04 -17.30
CA ALA A 102 4.49 4.94 -17.16
C ALA A 102 3.24 4.24 -16.59
N LEU A 103 3.07 2.94 -16.86
CA LEU A 103 2.02 2.09 -16.27
C LEU A 103 2.13 1.92 -14.74
N LEU A 104 3.24 2.39 -14.14
CA LEU A 104 3.43 2.43 -12.69
C LEU A 104 3.04 3.77 -12.08
N LEU A 105 2.92 4.83 -12.89
CA LEU A 105 2.69 6.20 -12.41
C LEU A 105 1.40 6.38 -11.60
N PRO A 106 0.27 5.71 -11.89
CA PRO A 106 -0.93 5.88 -11.07
C PRO A 106 -0.73 5.53 -9.59
N LEU A 107 0.25 4.69 -9.23
CA LEU A 107 0.59 4.41 -7.81
C LEU A 107 1.12 5.64 -7.05
N ALA A 108 1.61 6.64 -7.77
CA ALA A 108 2.17 7.86 -7.18
C ALA A 108 1.08 8.80 -6.64
N VAL A 109 -0.16 8.66 -7.14
CA VAL A 109 -1.26 9.56 -6.77
C VAL A 109 -2.22 8.80 -5.86
N PRO A 110 -2.46 9.27 -4.64
CA PRO A 110 -3.46 8.67 -3.77
C PRO A 110 -4.86 8.77 -4.39
N THR A 111 -5.65 7.74 -4.19
CA THR A 111 -7.02 7.59 -4.71
C THR A 111 -7.94 8.75 -4.34
N TYR A 112 -7.83 9.31 -3.12
CA TYR A 112 -8.62 10.48 -2.71
C TYR A 112 -8.29 11.72 -3.53
N ILE A 113 -7.01 11.95 -3.87
CA ILE A 113 -6.59 13.07 -4.73
C ILE A 113 -7.18 12.90 -6.14
N VAL A 114 -7.14 11.68 -6.67
CA VAL A 114 -7.74 11.38 -7.99
C VAL A 114 -9.24 11.60 -7.96
N ALA A 115 -9.94 11.18 -6.90
CA ALA A 115 -11.38 11.40 -6.75
C ALA A 115 -11.73 12.90 -6.73
N TYR A 116 -10.96 13.71 -6.02
CA TYR A 116 -11.15 15.17 -5.97
C TYR A 116 -10.92 15.81 -7.34
N ALA A 117 -9.83 15.43 -8.03
CA ALA A 117 -9.56 15.94 -9.37
C ALA A 117 -10.66 15.57 -10.36
N TYR A 118 -11.16 14.33 -10.33
CA TYR A 118 -12.16 13.86 -11.27
C TYR A 118 -13.56 14.43 -11.04
N LEU A 119 -13.89 14.83 -9.81
CA LEU A 119 -15.12 15.55 -9.55
C LEU A 119 -15.21 16.80 -10.41
N ASP A 120 -14.10 17.54 -10.52
CA ASP A 120 -14.04 18.81 -11.22
C ASP A 120 -13.86 18.66 -12.71
N ILE A 121 -12.95 17.76 -13.09
CA ILE A 121 -12.72 17.41 -14.49
C ILE A 121 -14.04 17.01 -15.16
N LEU A 122 -14.85 16.20 -14.46
CA LEU A 122 -16.14 15.70 -14.95
C LEU A 122 -17.34 16.48 -14.41
N HIS A 123 -17.15 17.60 -13.72
CA HIS A 123 -18.26 18.41 -13.24
C HIS A 123 -19.12 18.88 -14.43
N PRO A 124 -20.43 19.11 -14.28
CA PRO A 124 -21.25 19.62 -15.37
C PRO A 124 -20.67 20.89 -15.99
N ILE A 125 -20.07 21.81 -15.24
CA ILE A 125 -19.37 22.99 -15.81
C ILE A 125 -17.85 22.79 -15.98
N GLY A 126 -17.37 21.56 -15.78
CA GLY A 126 -15.97 21.18 -15.87
C GLY A 126 -15.44 21.09 -17.31
N PRO A 127 -14.11 20.97 -17.46
CA PRO A 127 -13.44 21.05 -18.77
C PRO A 127 -13.86 19.93 -19.72
N VAL A 128 -14.07 18.69 -19.24
CA VAL A 128 -14.42 17.57 -20.12
C VAL A 128 -15.85 17.69 -20.63
N GLN A 129 -16.83 17.91 -19.75
CA GLN A 129 -18.21 18.07 -20.18
C GLN A 129 -18.40 19.35 -21.00
N GLY A 130 -17.67 20.42 -20.68
CA GLY A 130 -17.65 21.66 -21.46
C GLY A 130 -17.13 21.45 -22.88
N ALA A 131 -16.01 20.73 -23.05
CA ALA A 131 -15.47 20.41 -24.36
C ALA A 131 -16.44 19.53 -25.18
N VAL A 132 -17.05 18.52 -24.57
CA VAL A 132 -18.04 17.68 -25.25
C VAL A 132 -19.27 18.48 -25.66
N ARG A 133 -19.78 19.35 -24.79
CA ARG A 133 -20.90 20.25 -25.12
C ARG A 133 -20.57 21.18 -26.27
N PHE A 134 -19.38 21.79 -26.25
CA PHE A 134 -18.91 22.64 -27.33
C PHE A 134 -18.86 21.89 -28.67
N MET A 135 -18.36 20.65 -28.68
CA MET A 135 -18.31 19.80 -29.88
C MET A 135 -19.70 19.39 -30.39
N LEU A 136 -20.68 19.23 -29.49
CA LEU A 136 -22.05 18.86 -29.83
C LEU A 136 -22.96 20.07 -30.13
N GLY A 137 -22.46 21.30 -29.97
CA GLY A 137 -23.24 22.52 -30.16
C GLY A 137 -24.26 22.79 -29.04
N TYR A 138 -23.98 22.33 -27.82
CA TYR A 138 -24.83 22.60 -26.64
C TYR A 138 -24.30 23.76 -25.80
N ASP A 139 -25.18 24.72 -25.49
CA ASP A 139 -24.82 25.91 -24.71
C ASP A 139 -25.05 25.73 -23.19
N SER A 140 -25.87 24.76 -22.80
CA SER A 140 -26.28 24.57 -21.40
C SER A 140 -25.93 23.18 -20.85
N PRO A 141 -25.44 23.08 -19.60
CA PRO A 141 -25.33 21.80 -18.88
C PRO A 141 -26.66 21.05 -18.71
N ARG A 142 -27.81 21.71 -18.93
CA ARG A 142 -29.13 21.06 -18.92
C ARG A 142 -29.38 20.23 -20.19
N GLN A 143 -28.74 20.56 -21.30
CA GLN A 143 -28.90 19.86 -22.58
C GLN A 143 -28.05 18.59 -22.66
N PHE A 144 -26.89 18.60 -22.00
CA PHE A 144 -26.02 17.43 -21.90
C PHE A 144 -25.31 17.40 -20.55
N ARG A 145 -25.50 16.28 -19.85
CA ARG A 145 -24.86 15.97 -18.57
C ARG A 145 -24.49 14.49 -18.52
N LEU A 146 -23.24 14.19 -18.22
CA LEU A 146 -22.81 12.82 -17.92
C LEU A 146 -23.35 12.38 -16.54
N PRO A 147 -23.49 11.05 -16.30
CA PRO A 147 -23.83 10.53 -14.97
C PRO A 147 -22.90 11.07 -13.89
N ASP A 148 -23.44 11.25 -12.68
CA ASP A 148 -22.65 11.77 -11.57
C ASP A 148 -21.53 10.80 -11.17
N ILE A 149 -20.32 11.34 -11.05
CA ILE A 149 -19.14 10.60 -10.62
C ILE A 149 -19.25 10.21 -9.14
N ARG A 150 -20.03 10.95 -8.34
CA ARG A 150 -20.37 10.60 -6.95
C ARG A 150 -21.37 9.45 -6.92
N SER A 151 -20.90 8.27 -7.28
CA SER A 151 -21.66 7.04 -7.35
C SER A 151 -20.77 5.83 -7.15
N MET A 152 -21.38 4.68 -6.81
CA MET A 152 -20.69 3.39 -6.75
C MET A 152 -19.94 3.07 -8.05
N ALA A 153 -20.55 3.33 -9.20
CA ALA A 153 -19.94 3.10 -10.51
C ALA A 153 -18.72 4.01 -10.73
N GLY A 154 -18.83 5.30 -10.39
CA GLY A 154 -17.72 6.24 -10.46
C GLY A 154 -16.55 5.81 -9.57
N CYS A 155 -16.83 5.37 -8.35
CA CYS A 155 -15.84 4.84 -7.41
C CYS A 155 -15.14 3.59 -7.95
N ILE A 156 -15.89 2.60 -8.44
CA ILE A 156 -15.36 1.37 -9.05
C ILE A 156 -14.41 1.68 -10.21
N ILE A 157 -14.84 2.55 -11.14
CA ILE A 157 -14.08 2.90 -12.33
C ILE A 157 -12.79 3.62 -11.91
N LEU A 158 -12.91 4.66 -11.10
CA LEU A 158 -11.79 5.51 -10.72
C LEU A 158 -10.74 4.73 -9.92
N LEU A 159 -11.14 4.00 -8.88
CA LEU A 159 -10.22 3.17 -8.11
C LEU A 159 -9.61 2.06 -8.97
N GLY A 160 -10.37 1.45 -9.89
CA GLY A 160 -9.83 0.45 -10.82
C GLY A 160 -8.71 1.01 -11.73
N PHE A 161 -8.88 2.24 -12.24
CA PHE A 161 -7.87 2.92 -13.06
C PHE A 161 -6.66 3.43 -12.27
N VAL A 162 -6.79 3.60 -10.95
CA VAL A 162 -5.66 4.01 -10.08
C VAL A 162 -4.92 2.80 -9.53
N LEU A 163 -5.63 1.72 -9.18
CA LEU A 163 -5.09 0.57 -8.45
C LEU A 163 -4.69 -0.62 -9.35
N TYR A 164 -4.95 -0.59 -10.66
CA TYR A 164 -4.46 -1.62 -11.58
C TYR A 164 -2.94 -1.88 -11.53
N PRO A 165 -2.04 -0.93 -11.19
CA PRO A 165 -0.61 -1.21 -11.19
C PRO A 165 -0.20 -2.30 -10.19
N TYR A 166 -0.97 -2.48 -9.10
CA TYR A 166 -0.79 -3.57 -8.14
C TYR A 166 -0.95 -4.95 -8.81
N VAL A 167 -1.76 -5.06 -9.87
CA VAL A 167 -1.89 -6.26 -10.71
C VAL A 167 -0.83 -6.29 -11.81
N TYR A 168 -0.55 -5.15 -12.44
CA TYR A 168 0.40 -5.04 -13.54
C TYR A 168 1.81 -5.54 -13.16
N ILE A 169 2.35 -5.09 -12.02
CA ILE A 169 3.72 -5.39 -11.59
C ILE A 169 3.97 -6.91 -11.47
N PRO A 170 3.26 -7.66 -10.60
CA PRO A 170 3.50 -9.08 -10.42
C PRO A 170 3.16 -9.88 -11.69
N THR A 171 2.10 -9.50 -12.40
CA THR A 171 1.70 -10.18 -13.64
C THR A 171 2.75 -10.02 -14.74
N ARG A 172 3.31 -8.82 -14.93
CA ARG A 172 4.39 -8.57 -15.88
C ARG A 172 5.66 -9.32 -15.50
N ALA A 173 6.04 -9.32 -14.21
CA ALA A 173 7.19 -10.08 -13.74
C ALA A 173 7.03 -11.58 -14.04
N MET A 174 5.82 -12.12 -13.88
CA MET A 174 5.53 -13.50 -14.25
C MET A 174 5.65 -13.74 -15.77
N PHE A 175 5.07 -12.88 -16.62
CA PHE A 175 5.22 -13.02 -18.08
C PHE A 175 6.67 -12.94 -18.57
N LEU A 176 7.50 -12.10 -17.94
CA LEU A 176 8.91 -11.97 -18.30
C LEU A 176 9.76 -13.17 -17.87
N THR A 177 9.35 -13.88 -16.82
CA THR A 177 10.09 -15.02 -16.24
C THR A 177 9.57 -16.38 -16.73
N GLN A 178 8.51 -16.40 -17.55
CA GLN A 178 8.02 -17.61 -18.21
C GLN A 178 9.05 -18.18 -19.19
N SER A 179 9.17 -19.51 -19.24
CA SER A 179 10.10 -20.16 -20.15
C SER A 179 9.65 -20.07 -21.60
N ALA A 180 10.53 -19.53 -22.45
CA ALA A 180 10.34 -19.54 -23.90
C ALA A 180 10.00 -20.95 -24.41
N SER A 181 10.54 -22.00 -23.78
CA SER A 181 10.27 -23.40 -24.11
C SER A 181 8.80 -23.81 -24.06
N LEU A 182 8.02 -23.34 -23.08
CA LEU A 182 6.58 -23.67 -22.98
C LEU A 182 5.78 -23.00 -24.10
N ILE A 183 6.23 -21.81 -24.51
CA ILE A 183 5.57 -21.01 -25.54
C ILE A 183 5.95 -21.52 -26.93
N GLU A 184 7.20 -21.91 -27.14
CA GLU A 184 7.69 -22.59 -28.34
C GLU A 184 7.00 -23.94 -28.52
N ALA A 185 6.91 -24.76 -27.46
CA ALA A 185 6.18 -26.03 -27.50
C ALA A 185 4.70 -25.83 -27.88
N ALA A 186 4.03 -24.83 -27.31
CA ALA A 186 2.65 -24.50 -27.68
C ALA A 186 2.53 -24.08 -29.15
N ARG A 187 3.51 -23.33 -29.69
CA ARG A 187 3.54 -22.97 -31.12
C ARG A 187 3.74 -24.19 -32.01
N THR A 188 4.63 -25.12 -31.64
CA THR A 188 4.85 -26.38 -32.39
C THR A 188 3.58 -27.24 -32.40
N LEU A 189 2.77 -27.20 -31.35
CA LEU A 189 1.45 -27.85 -31.28
C LEU A 189 0.33 -27.08 -32.02
N GLY A 190 0.67 -26.09 -32.85
CA GLY A 190 -0.30 -25.34 -33.66
C GLY A 190 -1.12 -24.30 -32.90
N VAL A 191 -0.75 -23.97 -31.65
CA VAL A 191 -1.49 -22.98 -30.87
C VAL A 191 -1.20 -21.57 -31.39
N SER A 192 -2.24 -20.88 -31.86
CA SER A 192 -2.14 -19.48 -32.29
C SER A 192 -1.73 -18.55 -31.14
N ARG A 193 -1.21 -17.35 -31.44
CA ARG A 193 -0.77 -16.39 -30.40
C ARG A 193 -1.87 -15.98 -29.41
N LYS A 194 -3.11 -15.82 -29.88
CA LYS A 194 -4.27 -15.60 -29.01
C LYS A 194 -4.51 -16.82 -28.11
N GLY A 195 -4.35 -18.03 -28.66
CA GLY A 195 -4.39 -19.27 -27.91
C GLY A 195 -3.28 -19.38 -26.87
N ILE A 196 -2.06 -18.91 -27.16
CA ILE A 196 -0.94 -18.89 -26.20
C ILE A 196 -1.31 -18.06 -24.96
N PHE A 197 -1.92 -16.88 -25.16
CA PHE A 197 -2.37 -16.06 -24.04
C PHE A 197 -3.36 -16.82 -23.15
N TRP A 198 -4.47 -17.32 -23.73
CA TRP A 198 -5.54 -17.93 -22.95
C TRP A 198 -5.20 -19.31 -22.38
N ARG A 199 -4.40 -20.11 -23.08
CA ARG A 199 -4.12 -21.52 -22.72
C ARG A 199 -2.79 -21.70 -21.96
N VAL A 200 -1.84 -20.79 -22.10
CA VAL A 200 -0.50 -20.94 -21.50
C VAL A 200 -0.16 -19.77 -20.59
N ALA A 201 -0.05 -18.55 -21.13
CA ALA A 201 0.48 -17.42 -20.39
C ALA A 201 -0.42 -17.00 -19.23
N LEU A 202 -1.73 -16.83 -19.48
CA LEU A 202 -2.69 -16.39 -18.47
C LEU A 202 -2.87 -17.44 -17.36
N PRO A 203 -3.09 -18.75 -17.63
CA PRO A 203 -3.15 -19.76 -16.58
C PRO A 203 -1.92 -19.80 -15.67
N LEU A 204 -0.71 -19.66 -16.25
CA LEU A 204 0.54 -19.60 -15.48
C LEU A 204 0.68 -18.28 -14.69
N ALA A 205 0.07 -17.19 -15.17
CA ALA A 205 0.07 -15.89 -14.49
C ALA A 205 -1.02 -15.74 -13.42
N ARG A 206 -2.03 -16.63 -13.36
CA ARG A 206 -3.14 -16.56 -12.39
C ARG A 206 -2.70 -16.31 -10.94
N PRO A 207 -1.65 -16.95 -10.40
CA PRO A 207 -1.18 -16.66 -9.03
C PRO A 207 -0.70 -15.21 -8.86
N ALA A 208 0.00 -14.68 -9.86
CA ALA A 208 0.50 -13.31 -9.84
C ALA A 208 -0.64 -12.29 -9.96
N VAL A 209 -1.63 -12.58 -10.82
CA VAL A 209 -2.87 -11.80 -10.93
C VAL A 209 -3.60 -11.79 -9.59
N ALA A 210 -3.79 -12.95 -8.96
CA ALA A 210 -4.48 -13.06 -7.68
C ALA A 210 -3.79 -12.26 -6.57
N VAL A 211 -2.46 -12.35 -6.45
CA VAL A 211 -1.68 -11.54 -5.49
C VAL A 211 -1.89 -10.05 -5.73
N GLY A 212 -1.79 -9.61 -6.99
CA GLY A 212 -1.96 -8.22 -7.34
C GLY A 212 -3.37 -7.69 -7.11
N VAL A 213 -4.40 -8.51 -7.39
CA VAL A 213 -5.80 -8.17 -7.09
C VAL A 213 -5.98 -8.04 -5.59
N SER A 214 -5.49 -9.00 -4.79
CA SER A 214 -5.60 -8.91 -3.33
C SER A 214 -4.95 -7.65 -2.76
N LEU A 215 -3.80 -7.22 -3.28
CA LEU A 215 -3.18 -5.96 -2.88
C LEU A 215 -4.05 -4.75 -3.27
N ALA A 216 -4.58 -4.70 -4.50
CA ALA A 216 -5.50 -3.63 -4.90
C ALA A 216 -6.77 -3.57 -4.03
N LEU A 217 -7.31 -4.73 -3.65
CA LEU A 217 -8.48 -4.82 -2.77
C LEU A 217 -8.17 -4.38 -1.33
N MET A 218 -6.97 -4.67 -0.82
CA MET A 218 -6.54 -4.16 0.49
C MET A 218 -6.43 -2.64 0.50
N GLU A 219 -5.90 -2.04 -0.58
CA GLU A 219 -5.85 -0.58 -0.71
C GLU A 219 -7.25 0.03 -0.85
N THR A 220 -8.16 -0.66 -1.56
CA THR A 220 -9.57 -0.26 -1.66
C THR A 220 -10.26 -0.30 -0.30
N LEU A 221 -10.01 -1.33 0.53
CA LEU A 221 -10.52 -1.42 1.89
C LEU A 221 -9.89 -0.36 2.82
N ASN A 222 -8.69 0.10 2.53
CA ASN A 222 -8.06 1.14 3.30
C ASN A 222 -8.62 2.53 2.99
N ASP A 223 -9.21 2.73 1.82
CA ASP A 223 -9.59 4.05 1.36
C ASP A 223 -10.82 4.61 2.10
N VAL A 224 -10.62 5.72 2.81
CA VAL A 224 -11.70 6.56 3.36
C VAL A 224 -11.99 7.72 2.42
N GLY A 225 -10.95 8.44 2.00
CA GLY A 225 -11.10 9.75 1.35
C GLY A 225 -11.81 9.71 -0.01
N ALA A 226 -11.47 8.77 -0.89
CA ALA A 226 -12.14 8.64 -2.19
C ALA A 226 -13.55 8.05 -2.02
N ALA A 227 -13.67 6.99 -1.21
CA ALA A 227 -14.95 6.31 -0.99
C ALA A 227 -16.01 7.24 -0.40
N GLU A 228 -15.69 7.95 0.68
CA GLU A 228 -16.59 8.91 1.32
C GLU A 228 -16.97 10.04 0.36
N PHE A 229 -15.98 10.60 -0.34
CA PHE A 229 -16.21 11.74 -1.22
C PHE A 229 -17.08 11.39 -2.42
N LEU A 230 -16.87 10.23 -3.02
CA LEU A 230 -17.70 9.70 -4.10
C LEU A 230 -19.06 9.17 -3.61
N GLY A 231 -19.37 9.29 -2.31
CA GLY A 231 -20.67 8.97 -1.74
C GLY A 231 -20.91 7.48 -1.53
N VAL A 232 -19.84 6.68 -1.43
CA VAL A 232 -19.92 5.22 -1.20
C VAL A 232 -19.70 4.92 0.28
N ARG A 233 -20.68 4.28 0.92
CA ARG A 233 -20.65 3.93 2.34
C ARG A 233 -19.97 2.59 2.54
N THR A 234 -18.64 2.57 2.47
CA THR A 234 -17.86 1.37 2.80
C THR A 234 -17.84 1.11 4.31
N LEU A 235 -17.42 -0.08 4.73
CA LEU A 235 -17.17 -0.39 6.15
C LEU A 235 -16.16 0.59 6.75
N THR A 236 -15.15 0.99 5.98
CA THR A 236 -14.09 1.91 6.40
C THR A 236 -14.64 3.32 6.65
N VAL A 237 -15.50 3.82 5.77
CA VAL A 237 -16.23 5.08 5.97
C VAL A 237 -17.22 4.96 7.14
N SER A 238 -17.85 3.80 7.32
CA SER A 238 -18.77 3.55 8.43
C SER A 238 -18.07 3.55 9.79
N ILE A 239 -16.85 3.02 9.89
CA ILE A 239 -16.00 3.11 11.09
C ILE A 239 -15.71 4.58 11.41
N TYR A 240 -15.27 5.34 10.39
CA TYR A 240 -14.94 6.76 10.54
C TYR A 240 -16.14 7.58 11.05
N THR A 241 -17.30 7.46 10.38
CA THR A 241 -18.51 8.20 10.74
C THR A 241 -19.10 7.80 12.10
N THR A 242 -19.02 6.52 12.47
CA THR A 242 -19.49 6.05 13.79
C THR A 242 -18.65 6.63 14.92
N TRP A 243 -17.33 6.71 14.73
CA TRP A 243 -16.47 7.34 15.73
C TRP A 243 -16.60 8.87 15.72
N ILE A 244 -16.37 9.52 14.58
CA ILE A 244 -16.25 10.99 14.51
C ILE A 244 -17.61 11.69 14.61
N THR A 245 -18.62 11.19 13.90
CA THR A 245 -19.93 11.86 13.85
C THR A 245 -20.84 11.42 15.00
N ARG A 246 -20.77 10.15 15.43
CA ARG A 246 -21.64 9.60 16.48
C ARG A 246 -20.97 9.51 17.86
N SER A 247 -19.66 9.77 17.95
CA SER A 247 -18.88 9.65 19.21
C SER A 247 -18.98 8.27 19.87
N ASP A 248 -19.15 7.22 19.06
CA ASP A 248 -19.34 5.84 19.52
C ASP A 248 -18.09 5.00 19.23
N LEU A 249 -17.14 5.00 20.18
CA LEU A 249 -15.89 4.24 20.06
C LEU A 249 -16.12 2.72 20.08
N PRO A 250 -16.93 2.16 21.01
CA PRO A 250 -17.23 0.72 21.00
C PRO A 250 -17.90 0.27 19.70
N GLY A 251 -18.87 1.04 19.19
CA GLY A 251 -19.52 0.74 17.90
C GLY A 251 -18.55 0.79 16.73
N ALA A 252 -17.66 1.78 16.68
CA ALA A 252 -16.61 1.85 15.67
C ALA A 252 -15.62 0.66 15.77
N ALA A 253 -15.29 0.21 16.98
CA ALA A 253 -14.45 -0.96 17.21
C ALA A 253 -15.12 -2.25 16.71
N GLN A 254 -16.42 -2.41 16.90
CA GLN A 254 -17.21 -3.54 16.38
C GLN A 254 -17.19 -3.59 14.85
N LEU A 255 -17.41 -2.45 14.18
CA LEU A 255 -17.32 -2.34 12.72
C LEU A 255 -15.89 -2.64 12.22
N ALA A 256 -14.87 -2.18 12.95
CA ALA A 256 -13.47 -2.42 12.64
C ALA A 256 -13.09 -3.92 12.77
N LEU A 257 -13.65 -4.65 13.73
CA LEU A 257 -13.50 -6.11 13.81
C LEU A 257 -14.16 -6.82 12.63
N ALA A 258 -15.36 -6.38 12.20
CA ALA A 258 -16.03 -6.94 11.03
C ALA A 258 -15.19 -6.72 9.75
N LEU A 259 -14.60 -5.54 9.59
CA LEU A 259 -13.69 -5.24 8.49
C LEU A 259 -12.39 -6.07 8.58
N LEU A 260 -11.82 -6.23 9.77
CA LEU A 260 -10.64 -7.07 9.98
C LEU A 260 -10.92 -8.54 9.64
N PHE A 261 -12.11 -9.05 9.99
CA PHE A 261 -12.56 -10.37 9.58
C PHE A 261 -12.64 -10.51 8.05
N LEU A 262 -13.22 -9.51 7.36
CA LEU A 262 -13.30 -9.49 5.90
C LEU A 262 -11.90 -9.52 5.26
N VAL A 263 -10.96 -8.73 5.78
CA VAL A 263 -9.56 -8.73 5.35
C VAL A 263 -8.93 -10.12 5.53
N VAL A 264 -9.08 -10.72 6.71
CA VAL A 264 -8.53 -12.05 7.01
C VAL A 264 -9.14 -13.11 6.09
N ALA A 265 -10.44 -13.04 5.82
CA ALA A 265 -11.12 -13.92 4.88
C ALA A 265 -10.55 -13.77 3.46
N LEU A 266 -10.40 -12.53 2.97
CA LEU A 266 -9.83 -12.23 1.65
C LEU A 266 -8.41 -12.80 1.50
N VAL A 267 -7.55 -12.54 2.49
CA VAL A 267 -6.17 -13.08 2.53
C VAL A 267 -6.17 -14.60 2.57
N SER A 268 -7.06 -15.20 3.35
CA SER A 268 -7.13 -16.66 3.48
C SER A 268 -7.56 -17.33 2.18
N ILE A 269 -8.52 -16.75 1.46
CA ILE A 269 -8.97 -17.19 0.14
C ILE A 269 -7.82 -17.09 -0.87
N GLU A 270 -7.10 -15.97 -0.92
CA GLU A 270 -5.92 -15.79 -1.78
C GLU A 270 -4.85 -16.86 -1.52
N ARG A 271 -4.49 -17.04 -0.25
CA ARG A 271 -3.45 -18.01 0.16
C ARG A 271 -3.86 -19.43 -0.17
N TRP A 272 -5.14 -19.76 0.02
CA TRP A 272 -5.67 -21.09 -0.28
C TRP A 272 -5.63 -21.38 -1.78
N GLY A 273 -6.06 -20.43 -2.62
CA GLY A 273 -6.02 -20.55 -4.08
C GLY A 273 -4.62 -20.78 -4.64
N ARG A 274 -3.58 -20.32 -3.92
CA ARG A 274 -2.17 -20.49 -4.33
C ARG A 274 -1.49 -21.77 -3.86
N ARG A 275 -2.06 -22.53 -2.90
CA ARG A 275 -1.37 -23.69 -2.29
C ARG A 275 -0.93 -24.76 -3.30
N LYS A 276 -1.66 -24.89 -4.41
CA LYS A 276 -1.41 -25.89 -5.46
C LYS A 276 -0.56 -25.37 -6.64
N GLN A 277 -0.18 -24.09 -6.65
CA GLN A 277 0.42 -23.41 -7.81
C GLN A 277 1.95 -23.23 -7.68
N ARG A 278 2.64 -24.16 -7.00
CA ARG A 278 4.12 -24.17 -6.93
C ARG A 278 4.70 -24.64 -8.26
N PHE A 279 4.64 -23.79 -9.29
CA PHE A 279 5.41 -24.00 -10.49
C PHE A 279 6.87 -23.70 -10.15
N ALA A 280 7.66 -24.75 -9.93
CA ALA A 280 9.10 -24.67 -9.86
C ALA A 280 9.62 -24.29 -11.25
N SER A 281 9.75 -22.99 -11.54
CA SER A 281 10.56 -22.58 -12.67
C SER A 281 12.01 -22.84 -12.30
N ASN A 282 12.64 -23.80 -12.97
CA ASN A 282 14.09 -23.94 -12.92
C ASN A 282 14.69 -22.69 -13.59
N ILE A 283 15.01 -21.68 -12.78
CA ILE A 283 15.54 -20.36 -13.15
C ILE A 283 16.85 -20.47 -13.95
N ARG A 284 17.51 -21.63 -13.97
CA ARG A 284 18.88 -21.74 -14.45
C ARG A 284 19.05 -21.55 -15.97
N HIS A 285 18.05 -21.75 -16.83
CA HIS A 285 18.21 -21.67 -18.30
C HIS A 285 16.93 -21.25 -19.06
N SER A 286 16.18 -20.28 -18.56
CA SER A 286 15.00 -19.76 -19.27
C SER A 286 15.38 -18.59 -20.17
N ARG A 287 15.47 -18.79 -21.50
CA ARG A 287 15.42 -17.65 -22.43
C ARG A 287 14.10 -16.91 -22.21
N GLY A 288 14.17 -15.58 -22.11
CA GLY A 288 13.00 -14.73 -21.87
C GLY A 288 12.05 -14.72 -23.07
N PHE A 289 10.81 -14.28 -22.84
CA PHE A 289 9.83 -14.08 -23.90
C PHE A 289 10.34 -13.10 -24.96
N GLU A 290 10.53 -13.54 -26.21
CA GLU A 290 10.86 -12.63 -27.30
C GLU A 290 9.60 -11.88 -27.81
N PRO A 291 9.58 -10.54 -27.73
CA PRO A 291 8.44 -9.74 -28.12
C PRO A 291 8.28 -9.71 -29.64
N LEU A 292 7.03 -9.75 -30.12
CA LEU A 292 6.76 -9.64 -31.55
C LEU A 292 6.82 -8.18 -32.00
N SER A 293 7.74 -7.85 -32.91
CA SER A 293 7.76 -6.54 -33.57
C SER A 293 6.47 -6.30 -34.35
N VAL A 294 5.73 -5.26 -33.97
CA VAL A 294 4.52 -4.79 -34.65
C VAL A 294 4.85 -3.50 -35.37
N ARG A 295 4.78 -3.52 -36.71
CA ARG A 295 4.95 -2.33 -37.56
C ARG A 295 3.61 -1.62 -37.81
N ASN A 296 3.67 -0.34 -38.16
CA ASN A 296 2.57 0.48 -38.69
C ASN A 296 1.43 0.77 -37.67
N GLY A 297 0.21 1.07 -38.16
CA GLY A 297 -0.93 1.54 -37.38
C GLY A 297 -1.39 0.64 -36.22
N ARG A 298 -1.11 -0.68 -36.29
CA ARG A 298 -1.35 -1.60 -35.15
C ARG A 298 -0.49 -1.25 -33.94
N GLY A 299 0.76 -0.81 -34.15
CA GLY A 299 1.64 -0.35 -33.08
C GLY A 299 1.13 0.92 -32.39
N VAL A 300 0.54 1.83 -33.17
CA VAL A 300 -0.11 3.05 -32.64
C VAL A 300 -1.34 2.69 -31.81
N TRP A 301 -2.18 1.79 -32.28
CA TRP A 301 -3.36 1.34 -31.54
C TRP A 301 -2.98 0.68 -30.21
N LEU A 302 -1.95 -0.16 -30.19
CA LEU A 302 -1.42 -0.76 -28.95
C LEU A 302 -0.87 0.29 -27.98
N PHE A 303 -0.16 1.29 -28.50
CA PHE A 303 0.30 2.42 -27.70
C PHE A 303 -0.87 3.18 -27.08
N CYS A 304 -1.87 3.56 -27.88
CA CYS A 304 -3.06 4.27 -27.38
C CYS A 304 -3.78 3.45 -26.30
N LEU A 305 -4.01 2.16 -26.54
CA LEU A 305 -4.68 1.28 -25.58
C LEU A 305 -3.92 1.16 -24.25
N CYS A 306 -2.59 1.03 -24.29
CA CYS A 306 -1.77 0.97 -23.08
C CYS A 306 -1.60 2.34 -22.40
N SER A 307 -1.71 3.44 -23.16
CA SER A 307 -1.62 4.79 -22.61
C SER A 307 -2.89 5.23 -21.89
N LEU A 308 -4.06 4.73 -22.30
CA LEU A 308 -5.37 5.08 -21.73
C LEU A 308 -5.42 4.97 -20.19
N PRO A 309 -5.01 3.84 -19.57
CA PRO A 309 -5.04 3.75 -18.11
C PRO A 309 -4.01 4.66 -17.42
N VAL A 310 -2.91 5.02 -18.08
CA VAL A 310 -1.95 6.02 -17.56
C VAL A 310 -2.55 7.42 -17.63
N VAL A 311 -3.23 7.72 -18.73
CA VAL A 311 -3.87 9.03 -18.94
C VAL A 311 -4.95 9.25 -17.89
N ILE A 312 -5.81 8.25 -17.68
CA ILE A 312 -6.90 8.32 -16.71
C ILE A 312 -6.36 8.28 -15.27
N GLY A 313 -5.52 7.30 -14.94
CA GLY A 313 -5.06 7.11 -13.56
C GLY A 313 -4.03 8.13 -13.06
N PHE A 314 -3.38 8.89 -13.96
CA PHE A 314 -2.29 9.79 -13.58
C PHE A 314 -2.26 11.10 -14.35
N VAL A 315 -2.19 11.08 -15.70
CA VAL A 315 -1.88 12.30 -16.48
C VAL A 315 -2.97 13.36 -16.32
N LEU A 316 -4.25 12.98 -16.44
CA LEU A 316 -5.37 13.92 -16.29
C LEU A 316 -5.42 14.53 -14.88
N PRO A 317 -5.39 13.74 -13.78
CA PRO A 317 -5.27 14.29 -12.43
C PRO A 317 -4.05 15.19 -12.24
N ALA A 318 -2.88 14.77 -12.73
CA ALA A 318 -1.64 15.54 -12.56
C ALA A 318 -1.70 16.89 -13.28
N ILE A 319 -2.21 16.93 -14.53
CA ILE A 319 -2.40 18.18 -15.27
C ILE A 319 -3.38 19.09 -14.53
N TYR A 320 -4.51 18.55 -14.08
CA TYR A 320 -5.51 19.31 -13.32
C TYR A 320 -4.88 19.93 -12.07
N LEU A 321 -4.16 19.15 -11.27
CA LEU A 321 -3.50 19.63 -10.06
C LEU A 321 -2.47 20.72 -10.35
N VAL A 322 -1.68 20.59 -11.43
CA VAL A 322 -0.72 21.62 -11.83
C VAL A 322 -1.44 22.92 -12.21
N VAL A 323 -2.52 22.83 -12.98
CA VAL A 323 -3.30 24.01 -13.38
C VAL A 323 -3.91 24.70 -12.17
N GLU A 324 -4.57 23.96 -11.28
CA GLU A 324 -5.19 24.53 -10.08
C GLU A 324 -4.17 25.07 -9.09
N ALA A 325 -3.04 24.37 -8.89
CA ALA A 325 -1.94 24.87 -8.06
C ALA A 325 -1.39 26.21 -8.58
N VAL A 326 -1.22 26.37 -9.90
CA VAL A 326 -0.77 27.62 -10.51
C VAL A 326 -1.82 28.72 -10.35
N LYS A 327 -3.10 28.43 -10.58
CA LYS A 327 -4.18 29.40 -10.37
C LYS A 327 -4.23 29.86 -8.91
N ARG A 328 -4.20 28.90 -7.97
CA ARG A 328 -4.24 29.16 -6.53
C ARG A 328 -3.05 29.98 -6.05
N ALA A 329 -1.85 29.68 -6.56
CA ALA A 329 -0.63 30.42 -6.22
C ALA A 329 -0.65 31.85 -6.78
N ARG A 330 -1.21 32.06 -7.98
CA ARG A 330 -1.35 33.41 -8.55
C ARG A 330 -2.42 34.24 -7.86
N PHE A 331 -3.55 33.62 -7.51
CA PHE A 331 -4.69 34.30 -6.92
C PHE A 331 -4.43 34.73 -5.47
N ALA A 332 -3.88 33.84 -4.64
CA ALA A 332 -3.77 34.06 -3.20
C ALA A 332 -2.40 33.70 -2.61
N GLY A 333 -1.37 33.56 -3.45
CA GLY A 333 0.00 33.29 -3.00
C GLY A 333 0.17 31.92 -2.32
N ILE A 334 1.32 31.72 -1.68
CA ILE A 334 1.62 30.55 -0.86
C ILE A 334 1.23 30.86 0.59
N SER A 335 0.28 30.10 1.14
CA SER A 335 -0.14 30.26 2.53
C SER A 335 1.00 29.93 3.50
N PRO A 336 1.26 30.75 4.54
CA PRO A 336 2.20 30.40 5.60
C PRO A 336 1.87 29.07 6.30
N ARG A 337 0.59 28.68 6.34
CA ARG A 337 0.14 27.39 6.92
C ARG A 337 0.72 26.20 6.17
N LEU A 338 0.90 26.32 4.85
CA LEU A 338 1.45 25.26 4.01
C LEU A 338 2.88 24.86 4.44
N VAL A 339 3.68 25.80 4.95
CA VAL A 339 5.02 25.52 5.47
C VAL A 339 4.95 24.68 6.75
N GLY A 340 4.00 25.01 7.64
CA GLY A 340 3.75 24.22 8.85
C GLY A 340 3.26 22.81 8.52
N GLU A 341 2.32 22.67 7.59
CA GLU A 341 1.83 21.37 7.10
C GLU A 341 2.95 20.55 6.45
N ALA A 342 3.80 21.19 5.64
CA ALA A 342 4.97 20.55 5.03
C ALA A 342 5.93 20.02 6.09
N PHE A 343 6.22 20.82 7.11
CA PHE A 343 7.07 20.45 8.23
C PHE A 343 6.48 19.25 8.99
N ASN A 344 5.20 19.30 9.35
CA ASN A 344 4.50 18.21 10.04
C ASN A 344 4.53 16.92 9.22
N THR A 345 4.19 16.98 7.94
CA THR A 345 4.22 15.84 7.02
C THR A 345 5.63 15.22 6.94
N VAL A 346 6.66 16.04 6.74
CA VAL A 346 8.04 15.55 6.58
C VAL A 346 8.57 14.98 7.90
N VAL A 347 8.33 15.63 9.04
CA VAL A 347 8.80 15.16 10.35
C VAL A 347 8.13 13.85 10.72
N LEU A 348 6.79 13.77 10.64
CA LEU A 348 6.06 12.54 10.96
C LEU A 348 6.50 11.38 10.06
N ALA A 349 6.59 11.62 8.75
CA ALA A 349 7.02 10.58 7.80
C ALA A 349 8.48 10.15 8.03
N SER A 350 9.40 11.08 8.32
CA SER A 350 10.81 10.77 8.54
C SER A 350 11.04 9.99 9.83
N VAL A 351 10.43 10.42 10.93
CA VAL A 351 10.54 9.76 12.24
C VAL A 351 9.92 8.36 12.16
N ALA A 352 8.73 8.23 11.58
CA ALA A 352 8.10 6.92 11.40
C ALA A 352 8.93 6.02 10.50
N THR A 353 9.48 6.53 9.39
CA THR A 353 10.36 5.74 8.50
C THR A 353 11.58 5.21 9.24
N ALA A 354 12.25 6.04 10.04
CA ALA A 354 13.41 5.62 10.82
C ALA A 354 13.04 4.49 11.79
N LEU A 355 11.93 4.63 12.53
CA LEU A 355 11.45 3.61 13.46
C LEU A 355 11.00 2.32 12.78
N VAL A 356 10.29 2.42 11.65
CA VAL A 356 9.89 1.28 10.81
C VAL A 356 11.12 0.52 10.29
N LEU A 357 12.17 1.24 9.87
CA LEU A 357 13.43 0.61 9.45
C LEU A 357 14.10 -0.10 10.62
N ILE A 358 14.23 0.55 11.78
CA ILE A 358 14.84 -0.04 12.98
C ILE A 358 14.07 -1.31 13.40
N CYS A 359 12.74 -1.24 13.53
CA CYS A 359 11.90 -2.39 13.87
C CYS A 359 11.99 -3.50 12.81
N GLY A 360 12.00 -3.13 11.52
CA GLY A 360 12.12 -4.09 10.42
C GLY A 360 13.46 -4.81 10.42
N ILE A 361 14.56 -4.13 10.76
CA ILE A 361 15.88 -4.74 10.95
C ILE A 361 15.82 -5.77 12.09
N PHE A 362 15.25 -5.42 13.25
CA PHE A 362 15.12 -6.35 14.37
C PHE A 362 14.35 -7.61 13.98
N VAL A 363 13.22 -7.42 13.29
CA VAL A 363 12.33 -8.51 12.89
C VAL A 363 12.97 -9.41 11.83
N ALA A 364 13.50 -8.84 10.74
CA ALA A 364 14.13 -9.58 9.64
C ALA A 364 15.42 -10.28 10.10
N TYR A 365 16.28 -9.59 10.84
CA TYR A 365 17.56 -10.16 11.26
C TYR A 365 17.40 -11.28 12.29
N ALA A 366 16.39 -11.20 13.18
CA ALA A 366 16.08 -12.27 14.12
C ALA A 366 15.69 -13.59 13.44
N VAL A 367 14.99 -13.54 12.30
CA VAL A 367 14.62 -14.74 11.52
C VAL A 367 15.86 -15.40 10.94
N ARG A 368 16.80 -14.62 10.37
CA ARG A 368 18.08 -15.15 9.85
C ARG A 368 18.93 -15.79 10.96
N LEU A 369 19.02 -15.13 12.12
CA LEU A 369 19.87 -15.58 13.22
C LEU A 369 19.35 -16.82 13.94
N PHE A 370 18.03 -16.88 14.16
CA PHE A 370 17.37 -17.92 14.94
C PHE A 370 16.25 -18.53 14.12
N PRO A 371 16.53 -19.39 13.13
CA PRO A 371 15.48 -20.09 12.40
C PRO A 371 14.72 -21.00 13.37
N GLY A 372 13.51 -20.58 13.77
CA GLY A 372 12.75 -21.21 14.84
C GLY A 372 11.28 -20.81 14.82
N ALA A 373 10.47 -21.37 15.72
CA ALA A 373 9.04 -21.01 15.80
C ALA A 373 8.85 -19.55 16.26
N VAL A 374 9.58 -19.13 17.29
CA VAL A 374 9.45 -17.78 17.89
C VAL A 374 9.74 -16.69 16.86
N SER A 375 10.91 -16.70 16.21
CA SER A 375 11.28 -15.70 15.21
C SER A 375 10.31 -15.66 14.02
N ARG A 376 9.86 -16.83 13.53
CA ARG A 376 8.86 -16.92 12.46
C ARG A 376 7.51 -16.34 12.87
N TRP A 377 7.05 -16.60 14.09
CA TRP A 377 5.82 -16.02 14.61
C TRP A 377 5.96 -14.52 14.87
N SER A 378 7.07 -14.07 15.46
CA SER A 378 7.37 -12.65 15.63
C SER A 378 7.35 -11.92 14.29
N TYR A 379 7.97 -12.49 13.24
CA TYR A 379 7.92 -11.95 11.89
C TYR A 379 6.51 -11.89 11.32
N ARG A 380 5.75 -12.99 11.42
CA ARG A 380 4.37 -13.06 10.90
C ARG A 380 3.44 -12.06 11.58
N VAL A 381 3.50 -11.95 12.91
CA VAL A 381 2.69 -11.01 13.68
C VAL A 381 3.09 -9.57 13.35
N SER A 382 4.40 -9.28 13.35
CA SER A 382 4.93 -7.95 13.03
C SER A 382 4.53 -7.47 11.62
N THR A 383 4.45 -8.38 10.65
CA THR A 383 4.08 -8.04 9.27
C THR A 383 2.58 -8.09 8.98
N MET A 384 1.76 -8.51 9.97
CA MET A 384 0.30 -8.59 9.81
C MET A 384 -0.36 -7.21 9.77
N GLY A 385 0.25 -6.19 10.37
CA GLY A 385 -0.29 -4.83 10.43
C GLY A 385 -0.56 -4.20 9.06
N TYR A 386 0.19 -4.57 8.01
CA TYR A 386 -0.04 -4.07 6.65
C TYR A 386 -1.40 -4.49 6.07
N ALA A 387 -1.94 -5.63 6.51
CA ALA A 387 -3.25 -6.09 6.04
C ALA A 387 -4.40 -5.27 6.66
N ALA A 388 -4.18 -4.69 7.85
CA ALA A 388 -5.22 -3.94 8.55
C ALA A 388 -5.37 -2.52 7.96
N PRO A 389 -6.60 -2.08 7.63
CA PRO A 389 -6.88 -0.70 7.26
C PRO A 389 -6.42 0.30 8.32
N GLY A 390 -5.99 1.48 7.90
CA GLY A 390 -5.49 2.55 8.77
C GLY A 390 -6.53 2.98 9.80
N THR A 391 -7.82 2.97 9.45
CA THR A 391 -8.91 3.22 10.42
C THR A 391 -8.97 2.18 11.53
N VAL A 392 -8.86 0.89 11.18
CA VAL A 392 -8.87 -0.22 12.14
C VAL A 392 -7.68 -0.11 13.10
N ILE A 393 -6.48 0.14 12.55
CA ILE A 393 -5.26 0.35 13.35
C ILE A 393 -5.43 1.57 14.25
N ALA A 394 -5.98 2.67 13.72
CA ALA A 394 -6.14 3.91 14.47
C ALA A 394 -7.11 3.78 15.64
N ILE A 395 -8.28 3.15 15.46
CA ILE A 395 -9.20 2.90 16.58
C ILE A 395 -8.52 2.05 17.65
N GLY A 396 -7.82 0.98 17.26
CA GLY A 396 -7.06 0.16 18.22
C GLY A 396 -5.98 0.96 18.96
N ILE A 397 -5.26 1.82 18.25
CA ILE A 397 -4.22 2.67 18.84
C ILE A 397 -4.80 3.76 19.74
N LEU A 398 -5.97 4.34 19.42
CA LEU A 398 -6.64 5.31 20.29
C LEU A 398 -6.88 4.71 21.68
N VAL A 399 -7.36 3.47 21.74
CA VAL A 399 -7.60 2.75 23.01
C VAL A 399 -6.28 2.53 23.76
N VAL A 400 -5.24 2.05 23.06
CA VAL A 400 -3.92 1.81 23.66
C VAL A 400 -3.27 3.09 24.17
N ALA A 401 -3.22 4.12 23.32
CA ALA A 401 -2.57 5.39 23.61
C ALA A 401 -3.32 6.15 24.71
N GLY A 402 -4.65 6.15 24.68
CA GLY A 402 -5.49 6.77 25.71
C GLY A 402 -5.32 6.09 27.07
N SER A 403 -5.32 4.75 27.09
CA SER A 403 -5.08 3.98 28.32
C SER A 403 -3.68 4.24 28.88
N PHE A 404 -2.67 4.31 28.01
CA PHE A 404 -1.31 4.65 28.41
C PHE A 404 -1.22 6.07 28.98
N ASP A 405 -1.77 7.07 28.30
CA ASP A 405 -1.74 8.47 28.75
C ASP A 405 -2.43 8.63 30.11
N GLN A 406 -3.56 7.95 30.33
CA GLN A 406 -4.23 7.93 31.64
C GLN A 406 -3.36 7.30 32.72
N LEU A 407 -2.80 6.11 32.47
CA LEU A 407 -1.94 5.42 33.43
C LEU A 407 -0.67 6.22 33.75
N PHE A 408 -0.08 6.84 32.73
CA PHE A 408 1.09 7.68 32.87
C PHE A 408 0.77 8.94 33.69
N ASN A 409 -0.38 9.58 33.47
CA ASN A 409 -0.84 10.70 34.30
C ASN A 409 -1.08 10.32 35.76
N LEU A 410 -1.68 9.16 36.02
CA LEU A 410 -1.86 8.67 37.39
C LEU A 410 -0.50 8.43 38.06
N PHE A 411 0.46 7.87 37.33
CA PHE A 411 1.81 7.68 37.83
C PHE A 411 2.52 9.02 38.10
N THR A 412 2.50 9.96 37.17
CA THR A 412 3.23 11.23 37.35
C THR A 412 2.60 12.11 38.42
N SER A 413 1.27 12.12 38.51
CA SER A 413 0.57 12.88 39.56
C SER A 413 0.87 12.30 40.95
N HIS A 414 0.95 10.97 41.09
CA HIS A 414 1.28 10.32 42.36
C HIS A 414 2.76 10.45 42.75
N VAL A 415 3.69 10.38 41.79
CA VAL A 415 5.14 10.37 42.08
C VAL A 415 5.74 11.77 42.10
N PHE A 416 5.32 12.65 41.18
CA PHE A 416 5.93 13.96 40.98
C PHE A 416 5.00 15.14 41.29
N GLY A 417 3.73 14.89 41.61
CA GLY A 417 2.77 15.96 41.96
C GLY A 417 2.27 16.78 40.77
N TYR A 418 2.52 16.37 39.52
CA TYR A 418 2.00 17.04 38.33
C TYR A 418 1.46 16.05 37.29
N SER A 419 0.50 16.50 36.48
CA SER A 419 -0.08 15.74 35.37
C SER A 419 0.69 16.00 34.08
N ALA A 420 1.25 14.96 33.47
CA ALA A 420 2.01 15.08 32.23
C ALA A 420 1.14 15.38 30.99
N GLY A 421 -0.18 15.23 31.08
CA GLY A 421 -1.13 15.45 30.00
C GLY A 421 -1.17 14.29 29.00
N LEU A 422 -1.61 14.57 27.77
CA LEU A 422 -1.73 13.58 26.70
C LEU A 422 -0.40 13.43 25.95
N VAL A 423 0.49 12.57 26.45
CA VAL A 423 1.84 12.44 25.89
C VAL A 423 1.83 11.72 24.56
N LEU A 424 1.10 10.62 24.40
CA LEU A 424 1.05 9.87 23.15
C LEU A 424 0.10 10.51 22.14
N ILE A 425 -1.11 10.85 22.59
CA ILE A 425 -2.13 11.43 21.71
C ILE A 425 -1.80 12.89 21.36
N GLY A 426 -1.29 13.67 22.32
CA GLY A 426 -1.06 15.11 22.13
C GLY A 426 0.20 15.49 21.35
N THR A 427 1.19 14.60 21.21
CA THR A 427 2.49 14.93 20.56
C THR A 427 2.64 14.42 19.13
N GLY A 428 1.71 13.60 18.64
CA GLY A 428 1.79 12.92 17.34
C GLY A 428 2.45 11.54 17.40
N ALA A 429 2.88 11.09 18.59
CA ALA A 429 3.44 9.76 18.79
C ALA A 429 2.43 8.64 18.43
N ALA A 430 1.12 8.86 18.65
CA ALA A 430 0.08 7.92 18.23
C ALA A 430 0.05 7.72 16.71
N VAL A 431 0.20 8.80 15.91
CA VAL A 431 0.30 8.73 14.44
C VAL A 431 1.54 7.94 14.03
N ILE A 432 2.69 8.23 14.64
CA ILE A 432 3.94 7.52 14.37
C ILE A 432 3.80 6.03 14.70
N TYR A 433 3.16 5.70 15.82
CA TYR A 433 2.90 4.31 16.20
C TYR A 433 2.01 3.60 15.16
N ALA A 434 0.97 4.28 14.65
CA ALA A 434 0.13 3.74 13.57
C ALA A 434 0.93 3.46 12.30
N TYR A 435 1.80 4.39 11.90
CA TYR A 435 2.68 4.19 10.75
C TYR A 435 3.67 3.03 10.98
N VAL A 436 4.21 2.91 12.19
CA VAL A 436 5.08 1.77 12.56
C VAL A 436 4.34 0.45 12.39
N VAL A 437 3.13 0.33 12.95
CA VAL A 437 2.33 -0.90 12.86
C VAL A 437 1.96 -1.22 11.41
N ARG A 438 1.50 -0.22 10.66
CA ARG A 438 0.98 -0.37 9.30
C ARG A 438 2.09 -0.71 8.28
N PHE A 439 3.21 0.00 8.33
CA PHE A 439 4.24 -0.07 7.29
C PHE A 439 5.41 -1.01 7.60
N LEU A 440 5.39 -1.69 8.75
CA LEU A 440 6.46 -2.61 9.15
C LEU A 440 6.71 -3.73 8.14
N ALA A 441 5.66 -4.21 7.45
CA ALA A 441 5.81 -5.26 6.44
C ALA A 441 6.69 -4.86 5.26
N ILE A 442 6.64 -3.59 4.84
CA ILE A 442 7.43 -3.06 3.73
C ILE A 442 8.91 -3.10 4.09
N SER A 443 9.25 -2.65 5.30
CA SER A 443 10.61 -2.65 5.84
C SER A 443 11.12 -4.05 6.11
N ALA A 444 10.40 -4.84 6.92
CA ALA A 444 10.81 -6.20 7.27
C ALA A 444 10.99 -7.07 6.01
N GLY A 445 10.03 -7.03 5.07
CA GLY A 445 10.11 -7.81 3.82
C GLY A 445 11.21 -7.34 2.87
N GLY A 446 11.41 -6.03 2.73
CA GLY A 446 12.48 -5.47 1.90
C GLY A 446 13.87 -5.83 2.44
N ILE A 447 14.04 -5.76 3.76
CA ILE A 447 15.30 -6.10 4.43
C ILE A 447 15.56 -7.60 4.40
N ASP A 448 14.55 -8.43 4.69
CA ASP A 448 14.64 -9.89 4.63
C ASP A 448 15.08 -10.35 3.22
N SER A 449 14.42 -9.83 2.17
CA SER A 449 14.79 -10.09 0.77
C SER A 449 16.22 -9.65 0.44
N GLY A 450 16.71 -8.58 1.06
CA GLY A 450 18.09 -8.12 0.93
C GLY A 450 19.09 -9.05 1.61
N LEU A 451 18.78 -9.51 2.83
CA LEU A 451 19.60 -10.42 3.61
C LEU A 451 19.67 -11.83 3.01
N GLU A 452 18.57 -12.33 2.42
CA GLU A 452 18.53 -13.64 1.75
C GLU A 452 19.57 -13.76 0.62
N ARG A 453 19.93 -12.65 -0.03
CA ARG A 453 20.94 -12.62 -1.10
C ARG A 453 22.37 -12.71 -0.58
N ILE A 454 22.59 -12.55 0.73
CA ILE A 454 23.92 -12.60 1.35
C ILE A 454 24.26 -14.05 1.74
N PRO A 455 25.31 -14.65 1.15
CA PRO A 455 25.70 -16.02 1.46
C PRO A 455 26.02 -16.23 2.95
N VAL A 456 25.57 -17.35 3.52
CA VAL A 456 25.85 -17.71 4.93
C VAL A 456 27.34 -17.92 5.20
N SER A 457 28.16 -18.17 4.16
CA SER A 457 29.62 -18.24 4.29
C SER A 457 30.26 -16.96 4.85
N LEU A 458 29.69 -15.79 4.56
CA LEU A 458 30.16 -14.51 5.11
C LEU A 458 29.89 -14.42 6.62
N ASP A 459 28.79 -15.00 7.10
CA ASP A 459 28.48 -15.08 8.54
C ASP A 459 29.53 -15.96 9.26
N HIS A 460 29.94 -17.07 8.65
CA HIS A 460 30.98 -17.96 9.19
C HIS A 460 32.38 -17.32 9.17
N ALA A 461 32.73 -16.62 8.09
CA ALA A 461 34.00 -15.91 7.97
C ALA A 461 34.13 -14.82 9.05
N SER A 462 33.09 -13.99 9.22
CA SER A 462 33.04 -12.95 10.25
C SER A 462 33.22 -13.52 11.66
N ARG A 463 32.53 -14.63 11.97
CA ARG A 463 32.66 -15.30 13.28
C ARG A 463 34.04 -15.91 13.52
N THR A 464 34.71 -16.41 12.48
CA THR A 464 36.08 -16.94 12.57
C THR A 464 37.09 -15.84 12.88
N LEU A 465 36.82 -14.61 12.42
CA LEU A 465 37.58 -13.40 12.77
C LEU A 465 37.24 -12.83 14.16
N GLY A 466 36.54 -13.59 15.02
CA GLY A 466 36.19 -13.20 16.38
C GLY A 466 35.03 -12.21 16.51
N ARG A 467 34.36 -11.85 15.40
CA ARG A 467 33.27 -10.87 15.42
C ARG A 467 31.99 -11.43 16.05
N GLY A 468 31.34 -10.60 16.86
CA GLY A 468 30.02 -10.88 17.42
C GLY A 468 28.89 -10.83 16.39
N VAL A 469 27.67 -11.19 16.81
CA VAL A 469 26.47 -11.16 15.95
C VAL A 469 26.14 -9.74 15.49
N THR A 470 26.07 -8.79 16.43
CA THR A 470 25.81 -7.38 16.12
C THR A 470 26.93 -6.75 15.30
N GLU A 471 28.19 -7.11 15.57
CA GLU A 471 29.32 -6.64 14.76
C GLU A 471 29.28 -7.19 13.34
N THR A 472 28.91 -8.46 13.17
CA THR A 472 28.71 -9.07 11.84
C THR A 472 27.59 -8.36 11.09
N PHE A 473 26.49 -8.02 11.78
CA PHE A 473 25.43 -7.21 11.17
C PHE A 473 25.96 -5.86 10.68
N CYS A 474 26.60 -5.08 11.56
CA CYS A 474 27.07 -3.74 11.24
C CYS A 474 28.17 -3.72 10.17
N ALA A 475 29.11 -4.68 10.21
CA ALA A 475 30.27 -4.70 9.33
C ALA A 475 30.00 -5.38 7.97
N VAL A 476 29.09 -6.35 7.91
CA VAL A 476 28.86 -7.18 6.72
C VAL A 476 27.45 -7.00 6.17
N HIS A 477 26.43 -7.26 7.00
CA HIS A 477 25.05 -7.31 6.49
C HIS A 477 24.51 -5.92 6.15
N LEU A 478 24.75 -4.93 7.00
CA LEU A 478 24.25 -3.57 6.81
C LEU A 478 24.84 -2.89 5.54
N PRO A 479 26.17 -2.92 5.26
CA PRO A 479 26.71 -2.36 4.03
C PRO A 479 26.21 -3.09 2.77
N LEU A 480 26.13 -4.41 2.80
CA LEU A 480 25.70 -5.22 1.64
C LEU A 480 24.20 -5.10 1.36
N SER A 481 23.38 -4.86 2.39
CA SER A 481 21.92 -4.67 2.28
C SER A 481 21.48 -3.22 2.19
N LYS A 482 22.40 -2.23 2.22
CA LYS A 482 22.10 -0.79 2.20
C LYS A 482 21.13 -0.39 1.10
N THR A 483 21.28 -0.96 -0.10
CA THR A 483 20.39 -0.65 -1.23
C THR A 483 18.95 -1.11 -1.01
N ALA A 484 18.76 -2.28 -0.37
CA ALA A 484 17.45 -2.79 0.00
C ALA A 484 16.82 -1.97 1.14
N ILE A 485 17.61 -1.62 2.16
CA ILE A 485 17.18 -0.79 3.29
C ILE A 485 16.74 0.60 2.81
N VAL A 486 17.54 1.26 1.96
CA VAL A 486 17.22 2.59 1.42
C VAL A 486 15.97 2.53 0.53
N ALA A 487 15.82 1.49 -0.28
CA ALA A 487 14.63 1.32 -1.11
C ALA A 487 13.36 1.12 -0.26
N ALA A 488 13.44 0.30 0.79
CA ALA A 488 12.34 0.10 1.73
C ALA A 488 12.02 1.40 2.49
N GLY A 489 13.04 2.14 2.93
CA GLY A 489 12.88 3.44 3.60
C GLY A 489 12.19 4.47 2.73
N LEU A 490 12.58 4.58 1.45
CA LEU A 490 11.91 5.47 0.50
C LEU A 490 10.43 5.12 0.31
N LEU A 491 10.10 3.82 0.20
CA LEU A 491 8.72 3.36 0.07
C LEU A 491 7.88 3.72 1.31
N VAL A 492 8.41 3.41 2.51
CA VAL A 492 7.74 3.73 3.77
C VAL A 492 7.55 5.24 3.93
N PHE A 493 8.56 6.05 3.61
CA PHE A 493 8.46 7.51 3.69
C PHE A 493 7.32 8.06 2.82
N VAL A 494 7.26 7.62 1.57
CA VAL A 494 6.23 8.05 0.62
C VAL A 494 4.85 7.58 1.04
N ASP A 495 4.73 6.36 1.56
CA ASP A 495 3.48 5.83 2.08
C ASP A 495 3.00 6.58 3.34
N CYS A 496 3.92 7.05 4.19
CA CYS A 496 3.58 7.91 5.33
C CYS A 496 3.10 9.30 4.88
N VAL A 497 3.75 9.90 3.87
CA VAL A 497 3.37 11.23 3.33
C VAL A 497 1.94 11.24 2.80
N LYS A 498 1.51 10.15 2.15
CA LYS A 498 0.17 10.02 1.59
C LYS A 498 -0.86 9.48 2.58
N GLU A 499 -0.45 9.08 3.79
CA GLU A 499 -1.34 8.35 4.69
C GLU A 499 -2.42 9.27 5.25
N LEU A 500 -3.68 8.92 4.99
CA LEU A 500 -4.84 9.70 5.39
C LEU A 500 -5.61 9.07 6.56
N PRO A 501 -6.16 7.83 6.47
CA PRO A 501 -7.13 7.37 7.46
C PRO A 501 -6.60 7.28 8.89
N ALA A 502 -5.38 6.79 9.11
CA ALA A 502 -4.81 6.72 10.45
C ALA A 502 -4.49 8.12 10.98
N THR A 503 -3.92 8.98 10.13
CA THR A 503 -3.56 10.37 10.46
C THR A 503 -4.81 11.19 10.81
N LEU A 504 -5.89 11.00 10.06
CA LEU A 504 -7.15 11.71 10.23
C LEU A 504 -7.74 11.49 11.63
N LEU A 505 -7.60 10.28 12.17
CA LEU A 505 -8.14 9.86 13.47
C LEU A 505 -7.19 10.11 14.65
N LEU A 506 -5.87 10.11 14.42
CA LEU A 506 -4.87 10.13 15.48
C LEU A 506 -4.09 11.45 15.59
N ARG A 507 -4.26 12.38 14.63
CA ARG A 507 -3.49 13.63 14.65
C ARG A 507 -3.84 14.46 15.90
N PRO A 508 -2.84 15.10 16.54
CA PRO A 508 -3.09 16.06 17.60
C PRO A 508 -3.91 17.26 17.12
N LEU A 509 -4.51 17.96 18.07
CA LEU A 509 -5.21 19.22 17.80
C LEU A 509 -4.26 20.24 17.16
N ASN A 510 -4.75 20.93 16.13
CA ASN A 510 -4.02 21.95 15.36
C ASN A 510 -2.77 21.45 14.60
N VAL A 511 -2.59 20.13 14.45
CA VAL A 511 -1.52 19.55 13.64
C VAL A 511 -2.13 18.98 12.36
N GLU A 512 -2.01 19.73 11.27
CA GLU A 512 -2.40 19.25 9.94
C GLU A 512 -1.18 18.78 9.16
N THR A 513 -1.40 17.73 8.36
CA THR A 513 -0.49 17.22 7.33
C THR A 513 -1.07 17.56 5.96
N PHE A 514 -0.28 17.49 4.89
CA PHE A 514 -0.81 17.69 3.53
C PHE A 514 -2.04 16.82 3.22
N ALA A 515 -2.05 15.56 3.66
CA ALA A 515 -3.17 14.65 3.43
C ALA A 515 -4.45 15.09 4.18
N THR A 516 -4.29 15.50 5.45
CA THR A 516 -5.42 15.87 6.31
C THR A 516 -5.96 17.26 6.00
N HIS A 517 -5.10 18.21 5.62
CA HIS A 517 -5.51 19.51 5.08
C HIS A 517 -6.28 19.35 3.77
N LEU A 518 -5.78 18.56 2.81
CA LEU A 518 -6.48 18.32 1.54
C LEU A 518 -7.85 17.68 1.77
N TYR A 519 -7.94 16.68 2.65
CA TYR A 519 -9.21 16.09 3.02
C TYR A 519 -10.16 17.11 3.68
N GLY A 520 -9.63 17.97 4.57
CA GLY A 520 -10.41 19.01 5.24
C GLY A 520 -11.00 20.04 4.28
N GLU A 521 -10.23 20.52 3.31
CA GLU A 521 -10.71 21.43 2.26
C GLU A 521 -11.68 20.72 1.31
N ALA A 522 -11.41 19.46 0.94
CA ALA A 522 -12.34 18.67 0.14
C ALA A 522 -13.69 18.45 0.83
N ALA A 523 -13.69 18.20 2.14
CA ALA A 523 -14.92 18.07 2.94
C ALA A 523 -15.73 19.38 3.01
N ARG A 524 -15.08 20.53 2.84
CA ARG A 524 -15.73 21.86 2.77
C ARG A 524 -16.14 22.27 1.35
N GLY A 525 -15.74 21.50 0.33
CA GLY A 525 -15.99 21.83 -1.07
C GLY A 525 -15.02 22.87 -1.66
N THR A 526 -13.89 23.12 -1.00
CA THR A 526 -12.85 24.09 -1.37
C THR A 526 -11.53 23.39 -1.74
N TYR A 527 -11.60 22.22 -2.40
CA TYR A 527 -10.43 21.38 -2.67
C TYR A 527 -9.35 22.06 -3.54
N GLU A 528 -9.69 23.10 -4.31
CA GLU A 528 -8.73 23.92 -5.05
C GLU A 528 -7.76 24.65 -4.12
N GLU A 529 -8.18 24.97 -2.89
CA GLU A 529 -7.34 25.63 -1.89
C GLU A 529 -6.17 24.75 -1.45
N ALA A 530 -6.35 23.43 -1.46
CA ALA A 530 -5.32 22.45 -1.10
C ALA A 530 -4.61 21.83 -2.32
N SER A 531 -4.79 22.38 -3.52
CA SER A 531 -4.13 21.93 -4.76
C SER A 531 -2.60 21.93 -4.67
N LEU A 532 -2.00 22.88 -3.95
CA LEU A 532 -0.54 22.91 -3.70
C LEU A 532 -0.08 21.73 -2.83
N ALA A 533 -0.81 21.41 -1.77
CA ALA A 533 -0.53 20.26 -0.91
C ALA A 533 -0.72 18.93 -1.68
N ALA A 534 -1.78 18.83 -2.47
CA ALA A 534 -2.02 17.69 -3.34
C ALA A 534 -0.88 17.47 -4.36
N LEU A 535 -0.44 18.54 -5.03
CA LEU A 535 0.68 18.48 -5.97
C LEU A 535 2.00 18.09 -5.29
N ALA A 536 2.24 18.57 -4.07
CA ALA A 536 3.41 18.16 -3.28
C ALA A 536 3.38 16.65 -2.95
N ILE A 537 2.23 16.12 -2.52
CA ILE A 537 2.05 14.68 -2.29
C ILE A 537 2.34 13.88 -3.57
N VAL A 538 1.77 14.29 -4.71
CA VAL A 538 2.00 13.61 -5.99
C VAL A 538 3.47 13.65 -6.41
N THR A 539 4.13 14.79 -6.22
CA THR A 539 5.55 14.96 -6.55
C THR A 539 6.43 14.01 -5.74
N VAL A 540 6.17 13.90 -4.43
CA VAL A 540 6.86 12.95 -3.54
C VAL A 540 6.49 11.50 -3.93
N GLY A 541 5.24 11.25 -4.27
CA GLY A 541 4.72 9.95 -4.73
C GLY A 541 5.38 9.39 -5.98
N ILE A 542 5.94 10.24 -6.85
CA ILE A 542 6.64 9.81 -8.07
C ILE A 542 8.02 9.19 -7.77
N LEU A 543 8.64 9.50 -6.61
CA LEU A 543 10.00 9.05 -6.28
C LEU A 543 10.18 7.52 -6.31
N PRO A 544 9.30 6.70 -5.70
CA PRO A 544 9.44 5.25 -5.76
C PRO A 544 9.22 4.69 -7.17
N VAL A 545 8.36 5.32 -7.98
CA VAL A 545 8.15 4.93 -9.38
C VAL A 545 9.43 5.12 -10.19
N ILE A 546 10.14 6.24 -10.01
CA ILE A 546 11.45 6.49 -10.63
C ILE A 546 12.47 5.44 -10.20
N LEU A 547 12.50 5.11 -8.90
CA LEU A 547 13.40 4.09 -8.36
C LEU A 547 13.13 2.71 -9.00
N LEU A 548 11.87 2.27 -9.02
CA LEU A 548 11.45 1.00 -9.61
C LEU A 548 11.79 0.92 -11.10
N ALA A 549 11.55 2.02 -11.84
CA ALA A 549 11.89 2.11 -13.26
C ALA A 549 13.41 1.97 -13.51
N ARG A 550 14.25 2.53 -12.63
CA ARG A 550 15.72 2.42 -12.73
C ARG A 550 16.23 1.02 -12.39
N VAL A 551 15.66 0.37 -11.38
CA VAL A 551 16.03 -0.99 -10.98
C VAL A 551 15.67 -1.99 -12.10
N GLY A 552 14.48 -1.88 -12.69
CA GLY A 552 14.05 -2.74 -13.80
C GLY A 552 14.97 -2.68 -15.02
N ARG A 553 15.53 -1.51 -15.35
CA ARG A 553 16.47 -1.33 -16.48
C ARG A 553 17.85 -2.00 -16.27
N ARG A 554 18.30 -2.18 -15.02
CA ARG A 554 19.59 -2.83 -14.73
C ARG A 554 19.53 -4.35 -14.92
N PHE A 555 18.38 -4.98 -14.69
CA PHE A 555 18.18 -6.41 -14.94
C PHE A 555 18.17 -6.73 -16.44
N GLY A 556 17.58 -5.86 -17.27
CA GLY A 556 17.55 -6.04 -18.73
C GLY A 556 18.87 -5.77 -19.47
N LYS A 557 19.93 -5.31 -18.79
CA LYS A 557 21.28 -5.11 -19.38
C LYS A 557 22.28 -6.21 -19.02
N ARG A 558 21.91 -7.17 -18.15
CA ARG A 558 22.76 -8.29 -17.70
C ARG A 558 22.29 -9.65 -18.22
N VAL A 559 21.30 -9.65 -19.10
CA VAL A 559 20.91 -10.76 -19.99
C VAL A 559 21.24 -10.31 -21.40
#